data_AF-A0A177TIW2-F1
#
_entry.id   AF-A0A177TIW2-F1
#
_cell.length_a   1.000
_cell.length_b   1.000
_cell.length_c   1.000
_cell.angle_alpha   90.00
_cell.angle_beta   90.00
_cell.angle_gamma   90.00
#
_symmetry.space_group_name_H-M   'P 1'
#
loop_
_entity.id
_entity.type
_entity.pdbx_description
1 polymer ?
#
loop_
_entity_poly.entity_id
_entity_poly.type
_entity_poly.pdbx_seq_one_letter_code
_entity_poly.pdbx_strand_id
1 'polypeptide(L)'
;MSTTTTSSSARLTSVRDHLSSPTNNTMSGPGPHPRWKQLIQNSINTHIKDEKSILYHALSTLSPAGSSSSSSSAANSPVPHVRYVVHRGFLNENRSSKTPTGTAPAQSSFTTGTSLLTTSDVRAPKVAELDKSGGWAEIAWWHDSAQLQFRISGQIHVLPRPGHPLADKFPHDRLAPARQSGNNGDDPFDWEAERLRIFYKMSPNLLASFARPVPGSEHPNAAKLGDEQGGPGEDDKPAKDDLQSPWPQELPQPQKLDGGEEDLTDEQKKTLEVSKSNFALLVMEPQRIDVVDLARDKRSLFERVTPSSSANSGAQEEWKETRLVP
;
A
#
# COMPACT_ATOMS: atom_id res chain seq x y z
N MET A 1 0.06 -75.64 3.83
CA MET A 1 -1.04 -75.33 4.77
C MET A 1 -0.61 -74.16 5.64
N SER A 2 -1.48 -73.15 5.77
CA SER A 2 -1.50 -72.03 6.74
C SER A 2 -0.31 -71.04 6.75
N THR A 3 -0.44 -69.81 6.22
CA THR A 3 -1.14 -68.58 6.71
C THR A 3 -0.44 -67.85 7.86
N THR A 4 0.06 -66.63 7.55
CA THR A 4 0.06 -65.35 8.31
C THR A 4 0.44 -65.36 9.82
N THR A 5 1.21 -64.43 10.37
CA THR A 5 0.99 -62.97 10.34
C THR A 5 2.20 -62.23 10.93
N THR A 6 2.52 -61.07 10.37
CA THR A 6 3.49 -60.06 10.81
C THR A 6 3.04 -59.38 12.11
N SER A 7 3.95 -59.11 13.05
CA SER A 7 3.73 -58.18 14.17
C SER A 7 4.90 -57.22 14.30
N SER A 8 4.74 -56.03 13.73
CA SER A 8 5.56 -54.85 13.97
C SER A 8 4.95 -54.06 15.13
N SER A 9 5.36 -54.35 16.36
CA SER A 9 4.92 -53.61 17.54
C SER A 9 6.10 -53.30 18.45
N ALA A 10 6.91 -52.33 18.03
CA ALA A 10 7.92 -51.69 18.88
C ALA A 10 8.31 -50.31 18.34
N ARG A 11 7.33 -49.39 18.20
CA ARG A 11 7.62 -47.95 17.95
C ARG A 11 6.42 -47.01 18.20
N LEU A 12 5.62 -47.25 19.25
CA LEU A 12 4.41 -46.46 19.53
C LEU A 12 4.25 -46.01 21.00
N THR A 13 5.35 -45.77 21.71
CA THR A 13 5.28 -45.34 23.13
C THR A 13 6.16 -44.13 23.47
N SER A 14 6.44 -43.22 22.52
CA SER A 14 7.19 -41.98 22.82
C SER A 14 6.66 -40.71 22.15
N VAL A 15 5.38 -40.65 21.75
CA VAL A 15 4.77 -39.44 21.17
C VAL A 15 3.38 -39.17 21.77
N ARG A 16 3.23 -39.29 23.10
CA ARG A 16 1.95 -39.02 23.79
C ARG A 16 1.96 -37.90 24.83
N ASP A 17 3.10 -37.28 25.13
CA ASP A 17 3.19 -36.24 26.17
C ASP A 17 3.45 -34.80 25.65
N HIS A 18 3.28 -34.55 24.35
CA HIS A 18 3.30 -33.19 23.78
C HIS A 18 2.03 -32.77 23.04
N LEU A 19 0.93 -33.50 23.24
CA LEU A 19 -0.41 -33.07 22.84
C LEU A 19 -1.16 -32.50 24.04
N SER A 20 -0.56 -31.48 24.67
CA SER A 20 -1.36 -30.50 25.41
C SER A 20 -2.06 -29.66 24.37
N SER A 21 -3.35 -29.92 24.19
CA SER A 21 -4.29 -29.10 23.43
C SER A 21 -3.92 -27.63 23.53
N PRO A 22 -3.72 -26.89 22.41
CA PRO A 22 -3.76 -25.45 22.51
C PRO A 22 -5.19 -25.12 22.93
N THR A 23 -5.31 -24.73 24.19
CA THR A 23 -6.49 -24.09 24.75
C THR A 23 -7.01 -23.09 23.72
N ASN A 24 -8.33 -23.08 23.55
CA ASN A 24 -9.07 -22.08 22.79
C ASN A 24 -8.56 -20.68 23.15
N ASN A 25 -7.58 -20.17 22.41
CA ASN A 25 -7.36 -18.74 22.30
C ASN A 25 -8.34 -18.27 21.24
N THR A 26 -9.59 -18.14 21.67
CA THR A 26 -10.50 -17.16 21.13
C THR A 26 -9.78 -15.81 21.20
N MET A 27 -9.06 -15.43 20.14
CA MET A 27 -8.74 -14.01 19.88
C MET A 27 -10.02 -13.31 19.42
N SER A 28 -11.05 -13.36 20.27
CA SER A 28 -12.30 -12.62 20.17
C SER A 28 -12.33 -11.58 21.28
N GLY A 29 -11.23 -10.84 21.43
CA GLY A 29 -11.18 -9.60 22.17
C GLY A 29 -11.10 -8.43 21.18
N PRO A 30 -11.69 -7.26 21.47
CA PRO A 30 -11.49 -6.07 20.66
C PRO A 30 -10.04 -5.62 20.85
N GLY A 31 -9.13 -6.14 20.04
CA GLY A 31 -7.86 -5.45 19.81
C GLY A 31 -8.16 -4.05 19.25
N PRO A 32 -7.27 -3.05 19.43
CA PRO A 32 -7.48 -1.69 18.92
C PRO A 32 -7.63 -1.63 17.38
N HIS A 33 -7.35 -2.72 16.69
CA HIS A 33 -7.44 -2.84 15.23
C HIS A 33 -8.15 -4.13 14.82
N PRO A 34 -8.86 -4.13 13.69
CA PRO A 34 -9.51 -5.33 13.17
C PRO A 34 -8.49 -6.42 12.83
N ARG A 35 -8.90 -7.68 12.95
CA ARG A 35 -8.03 -8.86 12.78
C ARG A 35 -7.31 -8.90 11.43
N TRP A 36 -7.95 -8.48 10.34
CA TRP A 36 -7.33 -8.43 9.02
C TRP A 36 -6.10 -7.51 8.98
N LYS A 37 -6.12 -6.37 9.67
CA LYS A 37 -4.97 -5.45 9.76
C LYS A 37 -3.83 -6.11 10.52
N GLN A 38 -4.14 -6.80 11.62
CA GLN A 38 -3.15 -7.53 12.41
C GLN A 38 -2.49 -8.64 11.59
N LEU A 39 -3.25 -9.36 10.77
CA LEU A 39 -2.70 -10.40 9.88
C LEU A 39 -1.69 -9.83 8.89
N ILE A 40 -2.01 -8.70 8.24
CA ILE A 40 -1.10 -8.00 7.31
C ILE A 40 0.16 -7.55 8.06
N GLN A 41 0.00 -6.83 9.19
CA GLN A 41 1.12 -6.31 9.97
C GLN A 41 2.05 -7.43 10.46
N ASN A 42 1.48 -8.49 11.02
CA ASN A 42 2.27 -9.63 11.50
C ASN A 42 3.04 -10.28 10.36
N SER A 43 2.37 -10.55 9.23
CA SER A 43 3.02 -11.17 8.09
C SER A 43 4.16 -10.30 7.52
N ILE A 44 3.96 -9.00 7.36
CA ILE A 44 5.03 -8.08 6.95
C ILE A 44 6.17 -8.08 7.97
N ASN A 45 5.88 -7.90 9.26
CA ASN A 45 6.91 -7.81 10.29
C ASN A 45 7.75 -9.09 10.38
N THR A 46 7.13 -10.26 10.20
CA THR A 46 7.82 -11.56 10.21
C THR A 46 8.69 -11.76 8.97
N HIS A 47 8.20 -11.41 7.77
CA HIS A 47 8.82 -11.87 6.51
C HIS A 47 9.55 -10.78 5.72
N ILE A 48 9.40 -9.49 6.04
CA ILE A 48 9.98 -8.38 5.25
C ILE A 48 11.51 -8.41 5.12
N LYS A 49 12.22 -9.12 6.01
CA LYS A 49 13.68 -9.23 5.90
C LYS A 49 14.08 -10.09 4.70
N ASP A 50 13.36 -11.18 4.48
CA ASP A 50 13.66 -12.23 3.51
C ASP A 50 12.81 -12.11 2.23
N GLU A 51 11.61 -11.53 2.33
CA GLU A 51 10.67 -11.33 1.23
C GLU A 51 10.40 -9.82 1.04
N LYS A 52 11.23 -9.13 0.25
CA LYS A 52 11.00 -7.68 -0.01
C LYS A 52 9.75 -7.43 -0.87
N SER A 53 9.38 -8.39 -1.70
CA SER A 53 8.19 -8.37 -2.56
C SER A 53 6.89 -8.29 -1.74
N ILE A 54 6.91 -8.65 -0.45
CA ILE A 54 5.73 -8.59 0.42
C ILE A 54 5.15 -7.19 0.57
N LEU A 55 5.89 -6.12 0.23
CA LEU A 55 5.34 -4.75 0.23
C LEU A 55 4.65 -4.38 -1.08
N TYR A 56 4.74 -5.21 -2.12
CA TYR A 56 4.16 -4.91 -3.42
C TYR A 56 2.82 -5.61 -3.55
N HIS A 57 1.81 -4.87 -3.99
CA HIS A 57 0.50 -5.43 -4.28
C HIS A 57 -0.03 -4.93 -5.61
N ALA A 58 -0.83 -5.75 -6.27
CA ALA A 58 -1.49 -5.39 -7.51
C ALA A 58 -2.67 -4.48 -7.19
N LEU A 59 -2.65 -3.26 -7.72
CA LEU A 59 -3.72 -2.28 -7.62
C LEU A 59 -4.54 -2.26 -8.91
N SER A 60 -5.80 -2.64 -8.81
CA SER A 60 -6.79 -2.56 -9.87
C SER A 60 -7.61 -1.26 -9.78
N THR A 61 -7.72 -0.56 -10.89
CA THR A 61 -8.52 0.67 -11.06
C THR A 61 -9.35 0.55 -12.34
N LEU A 62 -10.26 1.49 -12.56
CA LEU A 62 -11.21 1.45 -13.65
C LEU A 62 -11.14 2.73 -14.48
N SER A 63 -10.97 2.59 -15.79
CA SER A 63 -11.30 3.66 -16.74
C SER A 63 -12.80 3.59 -17.03
N PRO A 64 -13.58 4.66 -16.79
CA PRO A 64 -15.01 4.64 -17.10
C PRO A 64 -15.29 4.47 -18.60
N ALA A 65 -16.46 3.92 -18.91
CA ALA A 65 -16.98 3.80 -20.27
C ALA A 65 -16.92 5.15 -21.03
N GLY A 66 -16.56 5.12 -22.32
CA GLY A 66 -16.46 6.33 -23.14
C GLY A 66 -15.20 7.17 -22.91
N SER A 67 -14.26 6.71 -22.07
CA SER A 67 -12.96 7.38 -21.86
C SER A 67 -11.98 7.17 -23.01
N SER A 68 -12.24 6.23 -23.92
CA SER A 68 -11.39 5.98 -25.10
C SER A 68 -11.92 6.77 -26.31
N SER A 69 -11.03 7.38 -27.08
CA SER A 69 -11.35 8.04 -28.36
C SER A 69 -11.69 7.06 -29.50
N SER A 70 -11.72 5.75 -29.22
CA SER A 70 -12.09 4.71 -30.17
C SER A 70 -13.59 4.74 -30.44
N SER A 71 -14.01 4.69 -31.71
CA SER A 71 -15.40 4.66 -32.14
C SER A 71 -16.02 3.25 -32.12
N SER A 72 -15.31 2.25 -31.59
CA SER A 72 -15.80 0.87 -31.52
C SER A 72 -16.85 0.70 -30.41
N SER A 73 -17.80 -0.22 -30.57
CA SER A 73 -18.76 -0.57 -29.52
C SER A 73 -18.11 -1.10 -28.21
N ALA A 74 -16.85 -1.57 -28.29
CA ALA A 74 -16.02 -1.90 -27.13
C ALA A 74 -15.53 -0.66 -26.34
N ALA A 75 -15.55 0.53 -26.95
CA ALA A 75 -15.17 1.81 -26.32
C ALA A 75 -16.15 2.30 -25.24
N ASN A 76 -17.35 1.72 -25.18
CA ASN A 76 -18.39 2.06 -24.20
C ASN A 76 -18.41 1.13 -22.99
N SER A 77 -17.42 0.24 -22.84
CA SER A 77 -17.28 -0.58 -21.63
C SER A 77 -16.23 0.01 -20.69
N PRO A 78 -16.42 -0.10 -19.37
CA PRO A 78 -15.38 0.27 -18.44
C PRO A 78 -14.18 -0.68 -18.59
N VAL A 79 -12.96 -0.15 -18.57
CA VAL A 79 -11.73 -0.92 -18.80
C VAL A 79 -10.95 -1.04 -17.49
N PRO A 80 -10.71 -2.26 -16.98
CA PRO A 80 -9.88 -2.45 -15.81
C PRO A 80 -8.40 -2.26 -16.17
N HIS A 81 -7.66 -1.63 -15.27
CA HIS A 81 -6.21 -1.52 -15.36
C HIS A 81 -5.57 -2.03 -14.07
N VAL A 82 -4.45 -2.72 -14.18
CA VAL A 82 -3.72 -3.30 -13.04
C VAL A 82 -2.24 -2.99 -13.13
N ARG A 83 -1.61 -2.74 -11.98
CA ARG A 83 -0.15 -2.56 -11.84
C ARG A 83 0.26 -2.81 -10.39
N TYR A 84 1.54 -3.12 -10.17
CA TYR A 84 2.08 -3.17 -8.82
C TYR A 84 2.31 -1.76 -8.25
N VAL A 85 2.01 -1.60 -6.98
CA VAL A 85 2.37 -0.42 -6.18
C VAL A 85 2.94 -0.87 -4.84
N VAL A 86 3.65 0.03 -4.17
CA VAL A 86 4.29 -0.27 -2.88
C VAL A 86 3.38 0.17 -1.74
N HIS A 87 3.15 -0.72 -0.78
CA HIS A 87 2.55 -0.42 0.50
C HIS A 87 3.49 0.45 1.35
N ARG A 88 2.99 1.59 1.81
CA ARG A 88 3.74 2.60 2.58
C ARG A 88 3.31 2.65 4.05
N GLY A 89 2.68 1.59 4.54
CA GLY A 89 2.17 1.48 5.91
C GLY A 89 0.69 1.84 6.01
N PHE A 90 0.19 1.80 7.23
CA PHE A 90 -1.14 2.31 7.58
C PHE A 90 -1.09 3.80 7.93
N LEU A 91 -2.24 4.46 7.83
CA LEU A 91 -2.36 5.89 8.14
C LEU A 91 -1.86 6.21 9.56
N ASN A 92 -1.04 7.26 9.66
CA ASN A 92 -0.40 7.72 10.90
C ASN A 92 0.47 6.65 11.58
N GLU A 93 0.87 5.59 10.88
CA GLU A 93 1.71 4.54 11.43
C GLU A 93 3.20 4.83 11.19
N ASN A 94 4.00 4.63 12.24
CA ASN A 94 5.46 4.65 12.17
C ASN A 94 6.02 3.40 12.84
N ARG A 95 7.13 2.87 12.31
CA ARG A 95 7.83 1.75 12.95
C ARG A 95 8.47 2.23 14.25
N SER A 96 8.34 1.42 15.30
CA SER A 96 8.90 1.71 16.61
C SER A 96 9.40 0.42 17.25
N SER A 97 10.69 0.39 17.62
CA SER A 97 11.24 -0.69 18.44
C SER A 97 10.82 -0.59 19.90
N LYS A 98 10.18 0.51 20.30
CA LYS A 98 9.82 0.81 21.69
C LYS A 98 8.43 0.29 22.07
N THR A 99 7.63 -0.18 21.11
CA THR A 99 6.27 -0.68 21.36
C THR A 99 6.19 -2.19 21.11
N PRO A 100 5.38 -2.94 21.88
CA PRO A 100 5.21 -4.38 21.67
C PRO A 100 4.68 -4.75 20.28
N THR A 101 3.90 -3.86 19.66
CA THR A 101 3.33 -4.04 18.31
C THR A 101 4.32 -3.70 17.19
N GLY A 102 5.50 -3.16 17.51
CA GLY A 102 6.48 -2.71 16.51
C GLY A 102 6.09 -1.39 15.80
N THR A 103 4.99 -0.76 16.22
CA THR A 103 4.45 0.47 15.60
C THR A 103 3.98 1.50 16.64
N ALA A 104 4.03 2.77 16.26
CA ALA A 104 3.54 3.90 17.05
C ALA A 104 2.94 4.98 16.11
N PRO A 105 2.07 5.87 16.63
CA PRO A 105 1.60 7.01 15.87
C PRO A 105 2.74 7.93 15.41
N ALA A 106 2.67 8.45 14.19
CA ALA A 106 3.60 9.47 13.71
C ALA A 106 3.28 10.85 14.32
N GLN A 107 1.99 11.21 14.37
CA GLN A 107 1.44 12.33 15.10
C GLN A 107 0.82 11.79 16.40
N SER A 108 1.48 12.04 17.54
CA SER A 108 1.15 11.44 18.84
C SER A 108 -0.23 11.81 19.37
N SER A 109 -0.83 12.90 18.87
CA SER A 109 -2.19 13.32 19.21
C SER A 109 -3.28 12.41 18.63
N PHE A 110 -2.92 11.56 17.68
CA PHE A 110 -3.83 10.72 16.94
C PHE A 110 -3.45 9.24 17.06
N THR A 111 -4.43 8.38 16.90
CA THR A 111 -4.27 6.92 16.80
C THR A 111 -3.74 6.53 15.42
N THR A 112 -3.40 5.25 15.22
CA THR A 112 -3.13 4.73 13.86
C THR A 112 -4.43 4.28 13.20
N GLY A 113 -4.63 4.63 11.92
CA GLY A 113 -5.82 4.28 11.16
C GLY A 113 -5.75 2.89 10.51
N THR A 114 -6.81 2.49 9.82
CA THR A 114 -6.84 1.26 9.01
C THR A 114 -6.61 1.51 7.51
N SER A 115 -6.66 2.77 7.08
CA SER A 115 -6.40 3.15 5.69
C SER A 115 -4.99 2.75 5.25
N LEU A 116 -4.88 2.12 4.09
CA LEU A 116 -3.60 1.72 3.50
C LEU A 116 -3.02 2.89 2.71
N LEU A 117 -1.72 3.12 2.88
CA LEU A 117 -1.02 4.16 2.14
C LEU A 117 -0.25 3.55 0.96
N THR A 118 -0.37 4.17 -0.20
CA THR A 118 0.55 4.01 -1.32
C THR A 118 0.83 5.38 -1.93
N THR A 119 1.65 5.45 -2.97
CA THR A 119 2.13 6.72 -3.53
C THR A 119 2.12 6.68 -5.04
N SER A 120 1.82 7.80 -5.68
CA SER A 120 1.86 7.92 -7.13
C SER A 120 2.31 9.32 -7.54
N ASP A 121 2.79 9.44 -8.76
CA ASP A 121 2.79 10.72 -9.46
C ASP A 121 1.32 11.10 -9.70
N VAL A 122 0.94 12.32 -9.36
CA VAL A 122 -0.42 12.86 -9.52
C VAL A 122 -0.85 12.91 -10.98
N ARG A 123 0.10 12.93 -11.92
CA ARG A 123 -0.12 12.96 -13.37
C ARG A 123 -0.27 11.57 -13.97
N ALA A 124 -0.03 10.50 -13.21
CA ALA A 124 -0.07 9.15 -13.72
C ALA A 124 -1.51 8.73 -14.14
N PRO A 125 -1.68 7.89 -15.18
CA PRO A 125 -3.00 7.44 -15.65
C PRO A 125 -3.91 6.92 -14.55
N LYS A 126 -3.36 6.14 -13.60
CA LYS A 126 -4.12 5.59 -12.46
C LYS A 126 -4.79 6.67 -11.59
N VAL A 127 -4.24 7.88 -11.52
CA VAL A 127 -4.84 8.98 -10.74
C VAL A 127 -6.04 9.55 -11.48
N ALA A 128 -5.95 9.70 -12.81
CA ALA A 128 -7.09 10.09 -13.64
C ALA A 128 -8.19 9.01 -13.65
N GLU A 129 -7.82 7.73 -13.66
CA GLU A 129 -8.75 6.61 -13.53
C GLU A 129 -9.51 6.69 -12.21
N LEU A 130 -8.81 6.87 -11.07
CA LEU A 130 -9.41 7.04 -9.76
C LEU A 130 -10.34 8.25 -9.66
N ASP A 131 -9.92 9.41 -10.18
CA ASP A 131 -10.76 10.63 -10.15
C ASP A 131 -12.07 10.44 -10.92
N LYS A 132 -11.98 9.81 -12.11
CA LYS A 132 -13.15 9.59 -12.97
C LYS A 132 -14.04 8.44 -12.51
N SER A 133 -13.51 7.46 -11.78
CA SER A 133 -14.27 6.30 -11.29
C SER A 133 -14.89 6.49 -9.88
N GLY A 134 -14.73 7.67 -9.27
CA GLY A 134 -15.15 7.91 -7.88
C GLY A 134 -14.25 7.24 -6.84
N GLY A 135 -13.03 6.89 -7.23
CA GLY A 135 -11.98 6.34 -6.37
C GLY A 135 -12.09 4.85 -6.09
N TRP A 136 -13.06 4.13 -6.66
CA TRP A 136 -13.25 2.71 -6.35
C TRP A 136 -12.15 1.84 -6.96
N ALA A 137 -11.53 1.00 -6.12
CA ALA A 137 -10.40 0.16 -6.49
C ALA A 137 -10.37 -1.15 -5.68
N GLU A 138 -9.61 -2.13 -6.17
CA GLU A 138 -9.33 -3.38 -5.47
C GLU A 138 -7.83 -3.68 -5.50
N ILE A 139 -7.29 -4.10 -4.35
CA ILE A 139 -5.95 -4.63 -4.20
C ILE A 139 -6.01 -6.15 -4.17
N ALA A 140 -5.13 -6.82 -4.90
CA ALA A 140 -4.77 -8.21 -4.69
C ALA A 140 -3.33 -8.29 -4.16
N TRP A 141 -3.17 -8.86 -2.96
CA TRP A 141 -1.90 -8.88 -2.24
C TRP A 141 -1.57 -10.30 -1.78
N TRP A 142 -0.49 -10.86 -2.34
CA TRP A 142 0.03 -12.16 -1.98
C TRP A 142 1.21 -12.02 -1.02
N HIS A 143 1.17 -12.74 0.09
CA HIS A 143 2.26 -12.88 1.05
C HIS A 143 2.75 -14.33 0.98
N ASP A 144 3.82 -14.55 0.22
CA ASP A 144 4.24 -15.89 -0.18
C ASP A 144 4.67 -16.73 1.01
N SER A 145 5.53 -16.17 1.87
CA SER A 145 6.04 -16.88 3.05
C SER A 145 4.94 -17.29 4.04
N ALA A 146 3.84 -16.53 4.10
CA ALA A 146 2.71 -16.80 4.99
C ALA A 146 1.60 -17.62 4.33
N GLN A 147 1.66 -17.82 3.01
CA GLN A 147 0.60 -18.40 2.19
C GLN A 147 -0.76 -17.71 2.39
N LEU A 148 -0.72 -16.36 2.51
CA LEU A 148 -1.89 -15.51 2.71
C LEU A 148 -2.16 -14.66 1.47
N GLN A 149 -3.39 -14.68 1.00
CA GLN A 149 -3.90 -13.73 0.03
C GLN A 149 -4.87 -12.77 0.69
N PHE A 150 -4.67 -11.47 0.48
CA PHE A 150 -5.60 -10.42 0.84
C PHE A 150 -6.17 -9.79 -0.43
N ARG A 151 -7.49 -9.79 -0.55
CA ARG A 151 -8.20 -8.97 -1.54
C ARG A 151 -8.92 -7.85 -0.80
N ILE A 152 -8.54 -6.62 -1.06
CA ILE A 152 -9.01 -5.44 -0.32
C ILE A 152 -9.74 -4.57 -1.32
N SER A 153 -11.03 -4.33 -1.12
CA SER A 153 -11.84 -3.43 -1.96
C SER A 153 -12.18 -2.17 -1.15
N GLY A 154 -12.06 -0.99 -1.76
CA GLY A 154 -12.17 0.28 -1.05
C GLY A 154 -12.08 1.52 -1.95
N GLN A 155 -12.29 2.69 -1.35
CA GLN A 155 -12.14 3.98 -2.03
C GLN A 155 -10.70 4.46 -1.83
N ILE A 156 -10.05 4.88 -2.90
CA ILE A 156 -8.76 5.54 -2.85
C ILE A 156 -8.97 7.04 -3.04
N HIS A 157 -8.49 7.80 -2.06
CA HIS A 157 -8.49 9.25 -2.07
C HIS A 157 -7.08 9.75 -2.41
N VAL A 158 -6.99 10.65 -3.37
CA VAL A 158 -5.73 11.24 -3.84
C VAL A 158 -5.45 12.49 -3.00
N LEU A 159 -4.34 12.50 -2.27
CA LEU A 159 -3.84 13.65 -1.53
C LEU A 159 -2.59 14.22 -2.24
N PRO A 160 -2.76 15.20 -3.14
CA PRO A 160 -1.66 15.91 -3.78
C PRO A 160 -1.11 17.02 -2.86
N ARG A 161 -0.19 17.85 -3.38
CA ARG A 161 0.21 19.11 -2.72
C ARG A 161 -0.98 20.04 -2.47
N PRO A 162 -0.91 20.92 -1.45
CA PRO A 162 -1.84 22.03 -1.28
C PRO A 162 -1.96 22.88 -2.56
N GLY A 163 -3.20 23.28 -2.88
CA GLY A 163 -3.52 24.09 -4.07
C GLY A 163 -3.65 23.33 -5.38
N HIS A 164 -3.42 22.01 -5.41
CA HIS A 164 -3.74 21.20 -6.58
C HIS A 164 -5.27 20.96 -6.67
N PRO A 165 -5.92 20.93 -7.86
CA PRO A 165 -7.38 20.78 -7.97
C PRO A 165 -7.99 19.55 -7.29
N LEU A 166 -7.21 18.46 -7.16
CA LEU A 166 -7.65 17.26 -6.44
C LEU A 166 -7.58 17.39 -4.91
N ALA A 167 -6.83 18.37 -4.38
CA ALA A 167 -6.73 18.59 -2.93
C ALA A 167 -8.10 18.91 -2.32
N ASP A 168 -8.92 19.71 -3.02
CA ASP A 168 -10.26 20.10 -2.55
C ASP A 168 -11.24 18.91 -2.50
N LYS A 169 -10.96 17.83 -3.26
CA LYS A 169 -11.76 16.60 -3.25
C LYS A 169 -11.35 15.65 -2.12
N PHE A 170 -10.25 15.89 -1.44
CA PHE A 170 -9.75 15.00 -0.40
C PHE A 170 -10.57 15.18 0.89
N PRO A 171 -11.16 14.10 1.46
CA PRO A 171 -12.03 14.21 2.62
C PRO A 171 -11.23 14.23 3.94
N HIS A 172 -10.56 15.36 4.19
CA HIS A 172 -9.60 15.58 5.28
C HIS A 172 -10.12 15.11 6.66
N ASP A 173 -11.26 15.64 7.12
CA ASP A 173 -11.77 15.34 8.47
C ASP A 173 -12.27 13.91 8.60
N ARG A 174 -12.86 13.37 7.53
CA ARG A 174 -13.51 12.05 7.54
C ARG A 174 -12.50 10.90 7.61
N LEU A 175 -11.36 11.07 6.94
CA LEU A 175 -10.27 10.09 6.90
C LEU A 175 -9.26 10.28 8.03
N ALA A 176 -9.33 11.37 8.78
CA ALA A 176 -8.40 11.61 9.89
C ALA A 176 -8.50 10.45 10.91
N PRO A 177 -7.38 9.96 11.46
CA PRO A 177 -7.43 8.96 12.52
C PRO A 177 -8.15 9.50 13.75
N ALA A 178 -8.65 8.61 14.62
CA ALA A 178 -9.19 9.02 15.91
C ALA A 178 -8.14 9.80 16.73
N ARG A 179 -8.58 10.74 17.57
CA ARG A 179 -7.70 11.31 18.60
C ARG A 179 -7.33 10.26 19.65
N GLN A 180 -6.12 10.37 20.16
CA GLN A 180 -5.66 9.57 21.29
C GLN A 180 -6.48 9.94 22.55
N SER A 181 -6.88 8.94 23.34
CA SER A 181 -7.62 9.20 24.59
C SER A 181 -6.83 10.13 25.52
N GLY A 182 -7.50 11.15 26.05
CA GLY A 182 -6.89 12.14 26.93
C GLY A 182 -6.19 13.31 26.20
N ASN A 183 -6.19 13.32 24.87
CA ASN A 183 -5.77 14.48 24.10
C ASN A 183 -6.99 15.34 23.74
N ASN A 184 -7.12 16.49 24.40
CA ASN A 184 -8.19 17.47 24.21
C ASN A 184 -7.78 18.62 23.27
N GLY A 185 -6.68 18.49 22.53
CA GLY A 185 -6.28 19.52 21.56
C GLY A 185 -7.30 19.63 20.43
N ASP A 186 -7.48 20.84 19.92
CA ASP A 186 -8.39 21.11 18.79
C ASP A 186 -7.68 21.02 17.42
N ASP A 187 -6.34 20.89 17.41
CA ASP A 187 -5.54 20.89 16.17
C ASP A 187 -5.94 19.74 15.24
N PRO A 188 -6.28 20.00 13.97
CA PRO A 188 -6.65 18.96 13.01
C PRO A 188 -5.46 18.04 12.69
N PHE A 189 -5.75 16.87 12.13
CA PHE A 189 -4.69 15.97 11.65
C PHE A 189 -3.93 16.64 10.50
N ASP A 190 -2.61 16.75 10.63
CA ASP A 190 -1.78 17.42 9.63
C ASP A 190 -1.52 16.49 8.45
N TRP A 191 -2.40 16.56 7.45
CA TRP A 191 -2.32 15.75 6.24
C TRP A 191 -1.09 16.08 5.38
N GLU A 192 -0.64 17.32 5.38
CA GLU A 192 0.56 17.70 4.62
C GLU A 192 1.82 17.16 5.29
N ALA A 193 1.90 17.22 6.62
CA ALA A 193 2.98 16.56 7.36
C ALA A 193 2.97 15.04 7.10
N GLU A 194 1.81 14.40 7.02
CA GLU A 194 1.72 12.97 6.67
C GLU A 194 2.19 12.69 5.24
N ARG A 195 1.78 13.51 4.26
CA ARG A 195 2.23 13.43 2.86
C ARG A 195 3.75 13.58 2.78
N LEU A 196 4.31 14.64 3.38
CA LEU A 196 5.74 14.92 3.36
C LEU A 196 6.55 13.86 4.12
N ARG A 197 6.05 13.35 5.24
CA ARG A 197 6.69 12.25 5.97
C ARG A 197 6.89 11.02 5.09
N ILE A 198 5.91 10.68 4.24
CA ILE A 198 6.03 9.56 3.31
C ILE A 198 6.97 9.92 2.15
N PHE A 199 6.86 11.12 1.57
CA PHE A 199 7.74 11.59 0.49
C PHE A 199 9.22 11.49 0.90
N TYR A 200 9.57 12.02 2.06
CA TYR A 200 10.95 12.09 2.52
C TYR A 200 11.55 10.75 2.94
N LYS A 201 10.74 9.69 3.10
CA LYS A 201 11.22 8.32 3.29
C LYS A 201 11.61 7.62 1.99
N MET A 202 11.34 8.22 0.83
CA MET A 202 11.61 7.63 -0.47
C MET A 202 13.09 7.62 -0.81
N SER A 203 13.56 6.55 -1.45
CA SER A 203 14.94 6.45 -1.94
C SER A 203 15.26 7.55 -2.97
N PRO A 204 16.54 7.91 -3.16
CA PRO A 204 16.96 8.91 -4.14
C PRO A 204 16.38 8.69 -5.54
N ASN A 205 16.41 7.45 -6.03
CA ASN A 205 15.84 7.08 -7.33
C ASN A 205 14.33 7.32 -7.43
N LEU A 206 13.60 7.10 -6.33
CA LEU A 206 12.16 7.26 -6.30
C LEU A 206 11.77 8.73 -6.17
N LEU A 207 12.51 9.53 -5.39
CA LEU A 207 12.36 10.98 -5.36
C LEU A 207 12.53 11.57 -6.77
N ALA A 208 13.58 11.17 -7.48
CA ALA A 208 13.81 11.63 -8.84
C ALA A 208 12.68 11.27 -9.81
N SER A 209 12.03 10.11 -9.61
CA SER A 209 10.98 9.62 -10.51
C SER A 209 9.80 10.59 -10.68
N PHE A 210 9.46 11.39 -9.66
CA PHE A 210 8.38 12.38 -9.75
C PHE A 210 8.76 13.65 -10.51
N ALA A 211 10.06 13.87 -10.77
CA ALA A 211 10.54 14.98 -11.59
C ALA A 211 10.68 14.62 -13.08
N ARG A 212 10.47 13.35 -13.44
CA ARG A 212 10.57 12.85 -14.81
C ARG A 212 9.34 13.29 -15.66
N PRO A 213 9.37 13.10 -16.99
CA PRO A 213 8.18 13.25 -17.82
C PRO A 213 6.99 12.47 -17.28
N VAL A 214 5.78 12.83 -17.73
CA VAL A 214 4.54 12.22 -17.25
C VAL A 214 4.62 10.69 -17.39
N PRO A 215 4.39 9.91 -16.32
CA PRO A 215 4.50 8.46 -16.40
C PRO A 215 3.57 7.87 -17.47
N GLY A 216 4.15 7.07 -18.38
CA GLY A 216 3.43 6.46 -19.50
C GLY A 216 3.33 7.34 -20.75
N SER A 217 3.89 8.56 -20.75
CA SER A 217 4.07 9.34 -21.97
C SER A 217 5.18 8.77 -22.86
N GLU A 218 5.14 9.13 -24.15
CA GLU A 218 6.17 8.74 -25.11
C GLU A 218 7.56 9.24 -24.69
N HIS A 219 8.59 8.42 -24.94
CA HIS A 219 9.96 8.80 -24.63
C HIS A 219 10.41 9.97 -25.54
N PRO A 220 11.03 11.05 -25.02
CA PRO A 220 11.41 12.23 -25.82
C PRO A 220 12.40 11.90 -26.95
N ASN A 221 13.22 10.87 -26.75
CA ASN A 221 14.16 10.36 -27.74
C ASN A 221 13.69 9.07 -28.44
N ALA A 222 12.39 8.73 -28.42
CA ALA A 222 11.88 7.48 -28.98
C ALA A 222 12.36 7.20 -30.42
N ALA A 223 12.38 8.22 -31.28
CA ALA A 223 12.85 8.07 -32.68
C ALA A 223 14.35 7.75 -32.82
N LYS A 224 15.15 8.00 -31.77
CA LYS A 224 16.61 7.77 -31.75
C LYS A 224 16.98 6.49 -30.99
N LEU A 225 16.14 6.07 -30.05
CA LEU A 225 16.32 4.87 -29.24
C LEU A 225 15.90 3.60 -30.00
N GLY A 226 16.30 3.44 -31.27
CA GLY A 226 15.81 2.35 -32.13
C GLY A 226 15.89 0.94 -31.52
N ASP A 227 15.31 -0.05 -32.21
CA ASP A 227 15.10 -1.43 -31.71
C ASP A 227 16.35 -2.16 -31.15
N GLU A 228 17.55 -1.65 -31.42
CA GLU A 228 18.83 -2.23 -30.99
C GLU A 228 19.20 -1.97 -29.52
N GLN A 229 18.54 -1.03 -28.81
CA GLN A 229 18.84 -0.75 -27.40
C GLN A 229 18.06 -1.59 -26.38
N GLY A 230 17.30 -2.59 -26.85
CA GLY A 230 16.56 -3.52 -26.01
C GLY A 230 15.35 -2.91 -25.30
N GLY A 231 14.37 -3.75 -24.99
CA GLY A 231 13.17 -3.37 -24.25
C GLY A 231 13.32 -3.55 -22.73
N PRO A 232 12.28 -3.19 -21.95
CA PRO A 232 12.23 -3.49 -20.52
C PRO A 232 12.46 -4.99 -20.24
N GLY A 233 13.46 -5.30 -19.41
CA GLY A 233 13.83 -6.69 -19.09
C GLY A 233 14.87 -7.30 -20.04
N GLU A 234 15.30 -6.54 -21.04
CA GLU A 234 16.46 -6.85 -21.89
C GLU A 234 17.64 -5.98 -21.41
N ASP A 235 18.85 -6.56 -21.39
CA ASP A 235 20.09 -5.97 -20.88
C ASP A 235 20.16 -5.60 -19.38
N ASP A 236 21.11 -6.20 -18.65
CA ASP A 236 21.36 -5.91 -17.23
C ASP A 236 22.08 -4.56 -16.98
N LYS A 237 22.31 -3.76 -18.03
CA LYS A 237 23.07 -2.51 -17.93
C LYS A 237 22.13 -1.34 -17.63
N PRO A 238 22.40 -0.52 -16.60
CA PRO A 238 21.59 0.67 -16.35
C PRO A 238 21.67 1.62 -17.54
N ALA A 239 20.59 2.38 -17.79
CA ALA A 239 20.59 3.49 -18.75
C ALA A 239 21.70 4.47 -18.40
N LYS A 240 22.71 4.58 -19.27
CA LYS A 240 24.00 5.21 -18.94
C LYS A 240 24.19 6.60 -19.54
N ASP A 241 23.33 7.01 -20.46
CA ASP A 241 23.52 8.25 -21.21
C ASP A 241 22.26 9.13 -21.24
N ASP A 242 22.49 10.40 -21.57
CA ASP A 242 21.44 11.42 -21.71
C ASP A 242 20.47 11.10 -22.86
N LEU A 243 20.80 10.14 -23.73
CA LEU A 243 19.89 9.70 -24.78
C LEU A 243 18.77 8.83 -24.20
N GLN A 244 19.11 7.87 -23.35
CA GLN A 244 18.16 6.95 -22.70
C GLN A 244 17.48 7.57 -21.47
N SER A 245 18.13 8.54 -20.84
CA SER A 245 17.64 9.13 -19.60
C SER A 245 18.09 10.60 -19.46
N PRO A 246 17.50 11.53 -20.23
CA PRO A 246 17.82 12.96 -20.17
C PRO A 246 17.32 13.66 -18.89
N TRP A 247 16.93 12.90 -17.87
CA TRP A 247 16.37 13.37 -16.61
C TRP A 247 17.18 12.85 -15.43
N PRO A 248 17.10 13.53 -14.27
CA PRO A 248 17.76 13.08 -13.05
C PRO A 248 17.36 11.63 -12.70
N GLN A 249 18.37 10.80 -12.46
CA GLN A 249 18.15 9.44 -11.96
C GLN A 249 17.96 9.43 -10.46
N GLU A 250 18.64 10.31 -9.72
CA GLU A 250 18.60 10.41 -8.27
C GLU A 250 18.40 11.85 -7.82
N LEU A 251 17.72 12.02 -6.69
CA LEU A 251 17.65 13.27 -5.95
C LEU A 251 18.12 13.05 -4.51
N PRO A 252 18.81 14.04 -3.92
CA PRO A 252 19.25 13.96 -2.54
C PRO A 252 18.07 13.85 -1.57
N GLN A 253 18.31 13.20 -0.42
CA GLN A 253 17.36 13.12 0.68
C GLN A 253 17.73 14.18 1.72
N PRO A 254 17.02 15.33 1.79
CA PRO A 254 17.45 16.44 2.64
C PRO A 254 17.61 16.06 4.11
N GLN A 255 16.80 15.13 4.63
CA GLN A 255 16.89 14.66 6.03
C GLN A 255 18.19 13.92 6.36
N LYS A 256 18.96 13.52 5.34
CA LYS A 256 20.24 12.81 5.52
C LYS A 256 21.45 13.71 5.30
N LEU A 257 21.25 14.99 5.00
CA LEU A 257 22.31 15.97 4.84
C LEU A 257 22.49 16.73 6.15
N ASP A 258 23.74 17.05 6.51
CA ASP A 258 24.06 17.74 7.76
C ASP A 258 23.47 19.17 7.79
N GLY A 259 23.50 19.89 6.67
CA GLY A 259 22.85 21.19 6.47
C GLY A 259 21.42 21.12 5.90
N GLY A 260 20.83 19.93 5.81
CA GLY A 260 19.45 19.76 5.33
C GLY A 260 19.25 20.22 3.88
N GLU A 261 18.24 21.06 3.65
CA GLU A 261 18.01 21.63 2.31
C GLU A 261 19.02 22.71 1.93
N GLU A 262 19.77 23.29 2.87
CA GLU A 262 20.73 24.37 2.59
C GLU A 262 21.92 23.87 1.75
N ASP A 263 22.34 22.62 1.98
CA ASP A 263 23.42 21.93 1.26
C ASP A 263 23.07 21.56 -0.19
N LEU A 264 21.83 21.78 -0.61
CA LEU A 264 21.40 21.50 -1.97
C LEU A 264 21.79 22.65 -2.91
N THR A 265 22.28 22.28 -4.10
CA THR A 265 22.42 23.23 -5.20
C THR A 265 21.05 23.78 -5.62
N ASP A 266 21.03 24.96 -6.25
CA ASP A 266 19.77 25.58 -6.71
C ASP A 266 19.00 24.69 -7.71
N GLU A 267 19.72 23.95 -8.55
CA GLU A 267 19.13 22.99 -9.48
C GLU A 267 18.50 21.80 -8.76
N GLN A 268 19.17 21.25 -7.74
CA GLN A 268 18.62 20.18 -6.91
C GLN A 268 17.39 20.66 -6.13
N LYS A 269 17.42 21.87 -5.55
CA LYS A 269 16.26 22.47 -4.87
C LYS A 269 15.08 22.58 -5.83
N LYS A 270 15.29 23.16 -7.01
CA LYS A 270 14.24 23.32 -8.03
C LYS A 270 13.66 21.97 -8.47
N THR A 271 14.51 20.98 -8.72
CA THR A 271 14.08 19.66 -9.17
C THR A 271 13.36 18.88 -8.07
N LEU A 272 13.82 19.01 -6.82
CA LEU A 272 13.14 18.44 -5.67
C LEU A 272 11.77 19.07 -5.45
N GLU A 273 11.63 20.39 -5.65
CA GLU A 273 10.32 21.06 -5.60
C GLU A 273 9.36 20.54 -6.69
N VAL A 274 9.85 20.33 -7.92
CA VAL A 274 9.06 19.68 -8.98
C VAL A 274 8.63 18.28 -8.54
N SER A 275 9.57 17.47 -8.04
CA SER A 275 9.28 16.14 -7.50
C SER A 275 8.21 16.18 -6.38
N LYS A 276 8.38 17.04 -5.37
CA LYS A 276 7.42 17.27 -4.28
C LYS A 276 6.04 17.67 -4.81
N SER A 277 5.99 18.45 -5.89
CA SER A 277 4.74 18.94 -6.47
C SER A 277 3.94 17.89 -7.23
N ASN A 278 4.62 16.95 -7.87
CA ASN A 278 4.01 15.83 -8.58
C ASN A 278 3.71 14.65 -7.65
N PHE A 279 4.28 14.63 -6.44
CA PHE A 279 4.03 13.60 -5.45
C PHE A 279 2.62 13.68 -4.87
N ALA A 280 1.89 12.56 -4.95
CA ALA A 280 0.63 12.34 -4.26
C ALA A 280 0.67 11.12 -3.34
N LEU A 281 0.09 11.28 -2.15
CA LEU A 281 -0.24 10.17 -1.26
C LEU A 281 -1.60 9.62 -1.66
N LEU A 282 -1.68 8.31 -1.88
CA LEU A 282 -2.94 7.62 -2.15
C LEU A 282 -3.38 6.93 -0.85
N VAL A 283 -4.54 7.35 -0.35
CA VAL A 283 -5.11 6.86 0.91
C VAL A 283 -6.28 5.94 0.59
N MET A 284 -6.08 4.64 0.73
CA MET A 284 -7.13 3.65 0.53
C MET A 284 -7.92 3.44 1.81
N GLU A 285 -9.19 3.77 1.79
CA GLU A 285 -10.17 3.45 2.81
C GLU A 285 -10.82 2.08 2.49
N PRO A 286 -10.43 1.01 3.20
CA PRO A 286 -10.97 -0.32 2.93
C PRO A 286 -12.44 -0.41 3.38
N GLN A 287 -13.26 -1.14 2.62
CA GLN A 287 -14.64 -1.47 3.00
C GLN A 287 -14.87 -2.98 3.08
N ARG A 288 -14.14 -3.77 2.28
CA ARG A 288 -14.24 -5.22 2.23
C ARG A 288 -12.86 -5.85 2.11
N ILE A 289 -12.56 -6.84 2.94
CA ILE A 289 -11.31 -7.60 2.90
C ILE A 289 -11.63 -9.09 2.88
N ASP A 290 -11.25 -9.78 1.81
CA ASP A 290 -11.31 -11.23 1.69
C ASP A 290 -9.92 -11.80 1.92
N VAL A 291 -9.78 -12.59 2.99
CA VAL A 291 -8.52 -13.20 3.40
C VAL A 291 -8.58 -14.70 3.16
N VAL A 292 -7.67 -15.20 2.33
CA VAL A 292 -7.47 -16.63 2.08
C VAL A 292 -6.15 -17.05 2.71
N ASP A 293 -6.17 -18.04 3.58
CA ASP A 293 -5.03 -18.73 4.17
C ASP A 293 -4.97 -20.14 3.59
N LEU A 294 -4.13 -20.29 2.56
CA LEU A 294 -3.98 -21.54 1.81
C LEU A 294 -3.27 -22.61 2.66
N ALA A 295 -2.35 -22.21 3.54
CA ALA A 295 -1.63 -23.16 4.39
C ALA A 295 -2.54 -23.91 5.38
N ARG A 296 -3.70 -23.33 5.72
CA ARG A 296 -4.63 -23.87 6.73
C ARG A 296 -6.03 -24.15 6.19
N ASP A 297 -6.23 -24.01 4.88
CA ASP A 297 -7.53 -24.19 4.21
C ASP A 297 -8.63 -23.31 4.86
N LYS A 298 -8.36 -22.00 4.91
CA LYS A 298 -9.18 -21.04 5.65
C LYS A 298 -9.50 -19.80 4.82
N ARG A 299 -10.76 -19.37 4.83
CA ARG A 299 -11.17 -18.07 4.27
C ARG A 299 -12.09 -17.30 5.20
N SER A 300 -11.85 -16.00 5.31
CA SER A 300 -12.64 -15.08 6.11
C SER A 300 -12.88 -13.80 5.32
N LEU A 301 -14.14 -13.35 5.31
CA LEU A 301 -14.54 -12.08 4.75
C LEU A 301 -14.79 -11.07 5.87
N PHE A 302 -14.13 -9.92 5.78
CA PHE A 302 -14.30 -8.78 6.66
C PHE A 302 -15.03 -7.67 5.92
N GLU A 303 -16.13 -7.18 6.49
CA GLU A 303 -16.93 -6.09 5.93
C GLU A 303 -17.08 -4.98 6.98
N ARG A 304 -16.89 -3.73 6.56
CA ARG A 304 -17.08 -2.58 7.44
C ARG A 304 -18.57 -2.39 7.70
N VAL A 305 -18.96 -2.25 8.97
CA VAL A 305 -20.37 -2.15 9.40
C VAL A 305 -20.88 -0.71 9.33
N THR A 306 -20.01 0.28 9.53
CA THR A 306 -20.40 1.70 9.52
C THR A 306 -20.54 2.24 8.08
N PRO A 307 -21.65 2.89 7.72
CA PRO A 307 -21.75 3.62 6.45
C PRO A 307 -20.68 4.72 6.41
N SER A 308 -20.00 4.87 5.28
CA SER A 308 -18.89 5.83 5.07
C SER A 308 -19.26 7.32 5.27
N SER A 309 -20.51 7.62 5.61
CA SER A 309 -21.08 8.97 5.73
C SER A 309 -21.11 9.55 7.15
N SER A 310 -20.69 8.82 8.20
CA SER A 310 -20.61 9.41 9.55
C SER A 310 -19.34 10.26 9.69
N ALA A 311 -19.52 11.57 9.88
CA ALA A 311 -18.45 12.45 10.36
C ALA A 311 -17.83 11.81 11.62
N ASN A 312 -16.50 11.65 11.65
CA ASN A 312 -15.72 10.93 12.67
C ASN A 312 -15.58 9.40 12.51
N SER A 313 -15.57 8.90 11.27
CA SER A 313 -15.41 7.46 10.98
C SER A 313 -14.10 6.83 11.47
N GLY A 314 -13.06 7.63 11.75
CA GLY A 314 -11.79 7.17 12.29
C GLY A 314 -11.85 6.69 13.75
N ALA A 315 -12.90 7.04 14.51
CA ALA A 315 -12.95 6.81 15.96
C ALA A 315 -13.41 5.40 16.37
N GLN A 316 -14.29 4.77 15.60
CA GLN A 316 -14.78 3.42 15.89
C GLN A 316 -15.17 2.71 14.58
N GLU A 317 -14.17 2.22 13.87
CA GLU A 317 -14.44 1.34 12.73
C GLU A 317 -14.90 -0.03 13.23
N GLU A 318 -16.17 -0.34 13.02
CA GLU A 318 -16.70 -1.67 13.30
C GLU A 318 -16.58 -2.56 12.05
N TRP A 319 -16.11 -3.79 12.28
CA TRP A 319 -15.86 -4.78 11.23
C TRP A 319 -16.55 -6.09 11.57
N LYS A 320 -17.33 -6.62 10.63
CA LYS A 320 -17.95 -7.94 10.71
C LYS A 320 -17.06 -8.97 10.02
N GLU A 321 -16.66 -10.02 10.72
CA GLU A 321 -15.99 -11.18 10.13
C GLU A 321 -17.02 -12.29 9.84
N THR A 322 -16.99 -12.83 8.61
CA THR A 322 -17.78 -14.00 8.19
C THR A 322 -16.83 -15.08 7.68
N ARG A 323 -16.95 -16.30 8.23
CA ARG A 323 -16.21 -17.47 7.76
C ARG A 323 -16.78 -17.93 6.42
N LEU A 324 -15.92 -18.13 5.42
CA LEU A 324 -16.29 -18.64 4.10
C LEU A 324 -15.64 -20.00 3.83
N VAL A 325 -16.19 -20.71 2.85
CA VAL A 325 -15.50 -21.85 2.24
C VAL A 325 -14.28 -21.30 1.47
N PRO A 326 -13.08 -21.89 1.66
CA PRO A 326 -11.85 -21.50 0.96
C PRO A 326 -12.02 -21.31 -0.55
#